data_AF-A0A448DVG3-F1
#
_entry.id   AF-A0A448DVG3-F1
#
_cell.length_a   1.000
_cell.length_b   1.000
_cell.length_c   1.000
_cell.angle_alpha   90.00
_cell.angle_beta   90.00
_cell.angle_gamma   90.00
#
_symmetry.space_group_name_H-M   'P 1'
#
loop_
_entity.id
_entity.type
_entity.pdbx_description
1 polymer ?
#
loop_
_entity_poly.entity_id
_entity_poly.type
_entity_poly.pdbx_seq_one_letter_code
_entity_poly.pdbx_strand_id
1 'polypeptide(L)'
;MLEENTGVLATLPAPTVDGAIDGTLDPQALNEKTNVRMPAYPGMKTPDVISLCLSAPGAPATVVDKVKIRASQGESAPYISVDASRFAAFLGNVIELSYQVFFGDQQLHTSQSLRLEIKAGFEGEQTLDLSSFDYVLVTGKPPHNPPAFSRFTREATWGVAPYTYASSDATVAVVDQQAEVTVAGNGTCQISATDSVGQSQKYQLTISGIGQLSFLTATANWAGMRDACAVAGLQPATLAQMRQLLKIYDNHAGSLTDYLGRLPYPFWSGELNGANTAWIVDLDKPGNDPLDPNPTSADLNELHQVLGVSMS
;
A
#
# COMPACT_ATOMS: atom_id res chain seq x y z
N MET A 1 45.26 -33.39 -32.93
CA MET A 1 44.63 -33.71 -31.63
C MET A 1 43.23 -33.15 -31.69
N LEU A 2 42.25 -34.03 -31.81
CA LEU A 2 40.83 -33.68 -31.79
C LEU A 2 40.45 -33.62 -30.31
N GLU A 3 40.29 -32.41 -29.76
CA GLU A 3 39.61 -32.27 -28.48
C GLU A 3 38.10 -32.31 -28.77
N GLU A 4 37.50 -33.46 -28.46
CA GLU A 4 36.06 -33.57 -28.26
C GLU A 4 35.68 -32.64 -27.10
N ASN A 5 35.27 -31.41 -27.42
CA ASN A 5 34.69 -30.51 -26.43
C ASN A 5 33.24 -30.94 -26.19
N THR A 6 33.04 -31.78 -25.17
CA THR A 6 31.73 -32.19 -24.67
C THR A 6 31.03 -30.93 -24.14
N GLY A 7 30.21 -30.31 -24.98
CA GLY A 7 29.62 -28.99 -24.74
C GLY A 7 28.64 -28.97 -23.57
N VAL A 8 29.12 -28.66 -22.37
CA VAL A 8 28.27 -28.23 -21.27
C VAL A 8 27.86 -26.79 -21.56
N LEU A 9 26.58 -26.55 -21.90
CA LEU A 9 26.01 -25.22 -22.03
C LEU A 9 26.19 -24.48 -20.70
N ALA A 10 27.04 -23.46 -20.65
CA ALA A 10 27.15 -22.63 -19.45
C ALA A 10 25.84 -21.87 -19.21
N THR A 11 25.32 -21.91 -17.98
CA THR A 11 24.12 -21.15 -17.58
C THR A 11 24.48 -19.69 -17.33
N LEU A 12 23.94 -18.79 -18.14
CA LEU A 12 24.17 -17.34 -18.03
C LEU A 12 23.23 -16.70 -17.00
N PRO A 13 23.54 -15.50 -16.46
CA PRO A 13 22.62 -14.78 -15.58
C PRO A 13 21.31 -14.42 -16.28
N ALA A 14 20.24 -14.17 -15.50
CA ALA A 14 18.95 -13.76 -16.04
C ALA A 14 19.03 -12.42 -16.77
N PRO A 15 18.13 -12.15 -17.75
CA PRO A 15 18.01 -10.83 -18.35
C PRO A 15 17.48 -9.80 -17.33
N THR A 16 17.60 -8.51 -17.64
CA THR A 16 16.95 -7.41 -16.90
C THR A 16 16.03 -6.64 -17.82
N VAL A 17 14.97 -6.02 -17.27
CA VAL A 17 14.02 -5.20 -18.05
C VAL A 17 14.08 -3.76 -17.54
N ASP A 18 14.32 -2.80 -18.44
CA ASP A 18 14.29 -1.38 -18.09
C ASP A 18 12.89 -1.01 -17.56
N GLY A 19 12.82 -0.31 -16.43
CA GLY A 19 11.55 0.07 -15.79
C GLY A 19 10.91 -0.99 -14.89
N ALA A 20 11.48 -2.20 -14.80
CA ALA A 20 11.08 -3.15 -13.77
C ALA A 20 11.68 -2.76 -12.41
N ILE A 21 10.86 -2.75 -11.36
CA ILE A 21 11.25 -2.45 -9.97
C ILE A 21 10.87 -3.65 -9.11
N ASP A 22 11.84 -4.19 -8.36
CA ASP A 22 11.66 -5.34 -7.45
C ASP A 22 10.94 -6.56 -8.08
N GLY A 23 11.19 -6.82 -9.36
CA GLY A 23 10.60 -7.95 -10.08
C GLY A 23 9.17 -7.70 -10.60
N THR A 24 8.66 -6.48 -10.49
CA THR A 24 7.39 -6.04 -11.06
C THR A 24 7.62 -5.09 -12.23
N LEU A 25 6.87 -5.24 -13.31
CA LEU A 25 6.84 -4.33 -14.44
C LEU A 25 5.42 -3.79 -14.60
N ASP A 26 5.30 -2.47 -14.70
CA ASP A 26 4.07 -1.81 -15.14
C ASP A 26 4.16 -1.44 -16.62
N PRO A 27 3.48 -2.18 -17.52
CA PRO A 27 3.48 -1.86 -18.94
C PRO A 27 2.90 -0.48 -19.27
N GLN A 28 2.06 0.09 -18.40
CA GLN A 28 1.44 1.40 -18.60
C GLN A 28 2.34 2.56 -18.17
N ALA A 29 3.32 2.31 -17.30
CA ALA A 29 4.37 3.27 -16.97
C ALA A 29 5.51 3.31 -18.00
N LEU A 30 5.51 2.38 -18.96
CA LEU A 30 6.52 2.34 -20.04
C LEU A 30 6.15 3.29 -21.18
N ASN A 31 7.18 3.75 -21.89
CA ASN A 31 7.02 4.28 -23.26
C ASN A 31 6.53 3.17 -24.20
N GLU A 32 6.36 3.46 -25.51
CA GLU A 32 5.93 2.47 -26.52
C GLU A 32 6.73 1.14 -26.47
N LYS A 33 8.02 1.21 -26.11
CA LYS A 33 8.92 0.06 -25.94
C LYS A 33 9.75 0.18 -24.66
N THR A 34 10.16 -0.98 -24.12
CA THR A 34 11.22 -1.09 -23.11
C THR A 34 12.33 -2.03 -23.59
N ASN A 35 13.53 -1.88 -23.04
CA ASN A 35 14.65 -2.76 -23.37
C ASN A 35 14.74 -3.91 -22.38
N VAL A 36 14.79 -5.13 -22.93
CA VAL A 36 15.27 -6.31 -22.21
C VAL A 36 16.76 -6.41 -22.49
N ARG A 37 17.58 -6.29 -21.45
CA ARG A 37 19.05 -6.31 -21.53
C ARG A 37 19.57 -7.68 -21.14
N MET A 38 20.52 -8.17 -21.92
CA MET A 38 21.21 -9.43 -21.66
C MET A 38 22.64 -9.12 -21.23
N PRO A 39 23.10 -9.62 -20.07
CA PRO A 39 24.48 -9.44 -19.63
C PRO A 39 25.49 -9.88 -20.68
N ALA A 40 26.62 -9.19 -20.78
CA ALA A 40 27.75 -9.66 -21.58
C ALA A 40 28.19 -11.04 -21.07
N TYR A 41 28.52 -11.94 -21.98
CA TYR A 41 28.88 -13.32 -21.65
C TYR A 41 30.26 -13.70 -22.18
N PRO A 42 30.94 -14.66 -21.53
CA PRO A 42 32.25 -15.12 -21.98
C PRO A 42 32.21 -15.60 -23.43
N GLY A 43 33.14 -15.11 -24.24
CA GLY A 43 33.24 -15.50 -25.65
C GLY A 43 32.25 -14.83 -26.61
N MET A 44 31.47 -13.84 -26.14
CA MET A 44 30.56 -13.03 -26.96
C MET A 44 31.30 -12.46 -28.18
N LYS A 45 30.85 -12.82 -29.38
CA LYS A 45 31.50 -12.40 -30.63
C LYS A 45 30.50 -12.27 -31.78
N THR A 46 30.91 -11.58 -32.84
CA THR A 46 30.19 -11.67 -34.12
C THR A 46 30.40 -13.06 -34.74
N PRO A 47 29.38 -13.71 -35.33
CA PRO A 47 28.02 -13.27 -35.56
C PRO A 47 26.98 -13.94 -34.62
N ASP A 48 27.28 -14.09 -33.32
CA ASP A 48 26.38 -14.75 -32.35
C ASP A 48 24.97 -14.14 -32.40
N VAL A 49 23.95 -14.97 -32.21
CA VAL A 49 22.54 -14.56 -32.17
C VAL A 49 21.94 -14.89 -30.82
N ILE A 50 21.35 -13.88 -30.18
CA ILE A 50 20.62 -14.03 -28.92
C ILE A 50 19.13 -14.05 -29.23
N SER A 51 18.43 -15.10 -28.82
CA SER A 51 16.98 -15.19 -28.89
C SER A 51 16.39 -14.95 -27.51
N LEU A 52 15.50 -13.96 -27.39
CA LEU A 52 14.74 -13.70 -26.16
C LEU A 52 13.50 -14.59 -26.16
N CYS A 53 13.29 -15.28 -25.06
CA CYS A 53 12.17 -16.20 -24.85
C CYS A 53 11.28 -15.69 -23.70
N LEU A 54 9.97 -15.80 -23.89
CA LEU A 54 8.94 -15.51 -22.89
C LEU A 54 8.09 -16.74 -22.66
N SER A 55 7.90 -17.09 -21.39
CA SER A 55 6.98 -18.14 -20.94
C SER A 55 5.85 -17.53 -20.11
N ALA A 56 4.61 -17.78 -20.52
CA ALA A 56 3.44 -17.45 -19.72
C ALA A 56 3.14 -18.60 -18.71
N PRO A 57 2.34 -18.37 -17.66
CA PRO A 57 1.95 -19.42 -16.73
C PRO A 57 1.37 -20.65 -17.43
N GLY A 58 2.00 -21.81 -17.23
CA GLY A 58 1.53 -23.08 -17.80
C GLY A 58 1.67 -23.23 -19.32
N ALA A 59 2.33 -22.29 -20.00
CA ALA A 59 2.59 -22.33 -21.43
C ALA A 59 4.07 -22.59 -21.74
N PRO A 60 4.42 -23.21 -22.88
CA PRO A 60 5.82 -23.33 -23.30
C PRO A 60 6.42 -21.96 -23.65
N ALA A 61 7.73 -21.83 -23.47
CA ALA A 61 8.45 -20.62 -23.86
C ALA A 61 8.38 -20.38 -25.37
N THR A 62 8.12 -19.13 -25.75
CA THR A 62 8.05 -18.67 -27.14
C THR A 62 9.12 -17.62 -27.40
N VAL A 63 9.68 -17.60 -28.61
CA VAL A 63 10.66 -16.57 -28.98
C VAL A 63 9.94 -15.25 -29.24
N VAL A 64 10.30 -14.22 -28.49
CA VAL A 64 9.76 -12.86 -28.62
C VAL A 64 10.42 -12.14 -29.80
N ASP A 65 11.76 -12.11 -29.79
CA ASP A 65 12.58 -11.49 -30.82
C ASP A 65 14.04 -11.97 -30.71
N LYS A 66 14.90 -11.56 -31.66
CA LYS A 66 16.31 -11.93 -31.72
C LYS A 66 17.20 -10.73 -32.01
N VAL A 67 18.39 -10.71 -31.43
CA VAL A 67 19.44 -9.73 -31.74
C VAL A 67 20.73 -10.44 -32.16
N LYS A 68 21.37 -9.93 -33.20
CA LYS A 68 22.67 -10.41 -33.69
C LYS A 68 23.79 -9.53 -33.15
N ILE A 69 24.81 -10.13 -32.55
CA ILE A 69 26.02 -9.42 -32.10
C ILE A 69 26.77 -8.88 -33.31
N ARG A 70 27.06 -7.57 -33.27
CA ARG A 70 27.75 -6.85 -34.35
C ARG A 70 29.20 -6.61 -33.99
N ALA A 71 30.07 -6.54 -35.00
CA ALA A 71 31.49 -6.21 -34.81
C ALA A 71 31.70 -4.84 -34.13
N SER A 72 30.75 -3.91 -34.28
CA SER A 72 30.79 -2.56 -33.70
C SER A 72 30.20 -2.45 -32.29
N GLN A 73 29.78 -3.56 -31.68
CA GLN A 73 29.03 -3.54 -30.41
C GLN A 73 29.93 -3.27 -29.18
N GLY A 74 31.22 -3.57 -29.28
CA GLY A 74 32.18 -3.36 -28.19
C GLY A 74 31.80 -4.14 -26.93
N GLU A 75 31.97 -3.50 -25.76
CA GLU A 75 31.64 -4.08 -24.44
C GLU A 75 30.19 -3.82 -23.98
N SER A 76 29.40 -3.11 -24.79
CA SER A 76 28.02 -2.75 -24.43
C SER A 76 27.10 -3.98 -24.44
N ALA A 77 26.40 -4.17 -23.31
CA ALA A 77 25.43 -5.26 -23.16
C ALA A 77 24.37 -5.24 -24.27
N PRO A 78 24.15 -6.35 -25.01
CA PRO A 78 23.09 -6.45 -25.99
C PRO A 78 21.71 -6.25 -25.35
N TYR A 79 20.79 -5.67 -26.12
CA TYR A 79 19.41 -5.53 -25.72
C TYR A 79 18.46 -5.79 -26.88
N ILE A 80 17.23 -6.15 -26.55
CA ILE A 80 16.09 -6.24 -27.46
C ILE A 80 15.04 -5.25 -26.96
N SER A 81 14.55 -4.39 -27.85
CA SER A 81 13.45 -3.46 -27.54
C SER A 81 12.12 -4.15 -27.79
N VAL A 82 11.33 -4.36 -26.73
CA VAL A 82 10.05 -5.07 -26.76
C VAL A 82 8.91 -4.06 -26.55
N ASP A 83 7.86 -4.16 -27.35
CA ASP A 83 6.67 -3.30 -27.20
C ASP A 83 6.01 -3.49 -25.83
N ALA A 84 5.63 -2.39 -25.18
CA ALA A 84 4.92 -2.44 -23.90
C ALA A 84 3.63 -3.27 -23.99
N SER A 85 2.96 -3.26 -25.16
CA SER A 85 1.77 -4.06 -25.44
C SER A 85 1.99 -5.58 -25.34
N ARG A 86 3.22 -6.06 -25.57
CA ARG A 86 3.57 -7.49 -25.39
C ARG A 86 3.55 -7.88 -23.92
N PHE A 87 3.95 -7.00 -23.02
CA PHE A 87 3.85 -7.23 -21.58
C PHE A 87 2.42 -7.00 -21.08
N ALA A 88 1.73 -5.97 -21.56
CA ALA A 88 0.35 -5.65 -21.20
C ALA A 88 -0.62 -6.83 -21.42
N ALA A 89 -0.36 -7.69 -22.40
CA ALA A 89 -1.13 -8.92 -22.63
C ALA A 89 -1.14 -9.91 -21.45
N PHE A 90 -0.22 -9.74 -20.49
CA PHE A 90 -0.06 -10.61 -19.32
C PHE A 90 -0.38 -9.90 -18.00
N LEU A 91 -1.11 -8.78 -18.03
CA LEU A 91 -1.52 -8.05 -16.82
C LEU A 91 -2.14 -8.99 -15.77
N GLY A 92 -1.70 -8.86 -14.52
CA GLY A 92 -2.12 -9.70 -13.39
C GLY A 92 -1.46 -11.08 -13.33
N ASN A 93 -0.53 -11.40 -14.25
CA ASN A 93 0.19 -12.67 -14.26
C ASN A 93 1.69 -12.47 -13.98
N VAL A 94 2.35 -13.57 -13.60
CA VAL A 94 3.81 -13.66 -13.53
C VAL A 94 4.31 -14.38 -14.78
N ILE A 95 5.15 -13.72 -15.57
CA ILE A 95 5.81 -14.33 -16.73
C ILE A 95 7.27 -14.68 -16.40
N GLU A 96 7.88 -15.53 -17.21
CA GLU A 96 9.31 -15.80 -17.15
C GLU A 96 10.01 -15.36 -18.43
N LEU A 97 11.08 -14.58 -18.30
CA LEU A 97 11.96 -14.19 -19.40
C LEU A 97 13.29 -14.92 -19.29
N SER A 98 13.74 -15.51 -20.39
CA SER A 98 15.07 -16.12 -20.52
C SER A 98 15.63 -15.85 -21.92
N TYR A 99 16.92 -16.10 -22.13
CA TYR A 99 17.53 -15.97 -23.44
C TYR A 99 18.48 -17.12 -23.75
N GLN A 100 18.64 -17.38 -25.04
CA GLN A 100 19.51 -18.42 -25.59
C GLN A 100 20.48 -17.82 -26.60
N VAL A 101 21.74 -18.23 -26.55
CA VAL A 101 22.80 -17.75 -27.45
C VAL A 101 23.17 -18.83 -28.45
N PHE A 102 23.26 -18.47 -29.72
CA PHE A 102 23.58 -19.36 -30.84
C PHE A 102 24.74 -18.84 -31.67
N PHE A 103 25.55 -19.77 -32.20
CA PHE A 103 26.49 -19.51 -33.29
C PHE A 103 26.12 -20.43 -34.47
N GLY A 104 25.59 -19.84 -35.55
CA GLY A 104 24.90 -20.62 -36.57
C GLY A 104 23.71 -21.37 -35.96
N ASP A 105 23.63 -22.68 -36.20
CA ASP A 105 22.60 -23.54 -35.62
C ASP A 105 23.00 -24.16 -34.27
N GLN A 106 24.25 -23.95 -33.83
CA GLN A 106 24.71 -24.48 -32.55
C GLN A 106 24.30 -23.57 -31.40
N GLN A 107 23.50 -24.10 -30.48
CA GLN A 107 23.24 -23.44 -29.20
C GLN A 107 24.52 -23.45 -28.34
N LEU A 108 24.94 -22.27 -27.90
CA LEU A 108 26.13 -22.08 -27.06
C LEU A 108 25.78 -21.99 -25.58
N HIS A 109 24.69 -21.26 -25.26
CA HIS A 109 24.32 -20.94 -23.88
C HIS A 109 22.81 -20.81 -23.69
N THR A 110 22.40 -20.94 -22.43
CA THR A 110 21.03 -20.65 -21.94
C THR A 110 21.14 -19.82 -20.67
N SER A 111 20.26 -18.85 -20.47
CA SER A 111 20.22 -18.04 -19.25
C SER A 111 19.39 -18.68 -18.12
N GLN A 112 19.53 -18.15 -16.91
CA GLN A 112 18.50 -18.25 -15.87
C GLN A 112 17.22 -17.50 -16.29
N SER A 113 16.09 -17.86 -15.68
CA SER A 113 14.82 -17.15 -15.87
C SER A 113 14.71 -15.94 -14.94
N LEU A 114 14.35 -14.79 -15.49
CA LEU A 114 13.79 -13.66 -14.74
C LEU A 114 12.29 -13.91 -14.56
N ARG A 115 11.83 -14.06 -13.32
CA ARG A 115 10.39 -14.00 -13.00
C ARG A 115 9.98 -12.53 -12.94
N LEU A 116 8.99 -12.15 -13.74
CA LEU A 116 8.52 -10.78 -13.86
C LEU A 116 7.01 -10.72 -13.65
N GLU A 117 6.58 -10.06 -12.59
CA GLU A 117 5.17 -9.81 -12.32
C GLU A 117 4.69 -8.62 -13.14
N ILE A 118 3.60 -8.78 -13.90
CA ILE A 118 3.05 -7.70 -14.72
C ILE A 118 1.85 -7.08 -14.00
N LYS A 119 2.00 -5.85 -13.51
CA LYS A 119 0.96 -5.11 -12.76
C LYS A 119 0.89 -3.67 -13.23
N ALA A 120 -0.30 -3.12 -13.41
CA ALA A 120 -0.44 -1.68 -13.65
C ALA A 120 -0.18 -0.92 -12.34
N GLY A 121 0.60 0.15 -12.37
CA GLY A 121 1.06 0.89 -11.19
C GLY A 121 -0.08 1.57 -10.44
N PHE A 122 -1.17 1.88 -11.14
CA PHE A 122 -2.39 2.43 -10.55
C PHE A 122 -3.45 1.37 -10.20
N GLU A 123 -3.57 0.29 -10.98
CA GLU A 123 -4.58 -0.74 -10.77
C GLU A 123 -4.08 -1.86 -9.84
N GLY A 124 -4.99 -2.60 -9.21
CA GLY A 124 -4.65 -3.72 -8.34
C GLY A 124 -4.85 -3.46 -6.86
N GLU A 125 -5.32 -4.49 -6.16
CA GLU A 125 -5.76 -4.41 -4.76
C GLU A 125 -4.62 -3.96 -3.83
N GLN A 126 -4.95 -3.04 -2.93
CA GLN A 126 -4.09 -2.60 -1.84
C GLN A 126 -4.74 -2.99 -0.53
N THR A 127 -3.97 -3.58 0.38
CA THR A 127 -4.39 -3.79 1.77
C THR A 127 -3.45 -3.05 2.71
N LEU A 128 -4.00 -2.41 3.73
CA LEU A 128 -3.25 -1.75 4.80
C LEU A 128 -3.75 -2.26 6.16
N ASP A 129 -2.89 -2.99 6.85
CA ASP A 129 -3.14 -3.43 8.23
C ASP A 129 -2.41 -2.50 9.20
N LEU A 130 -3.19 -1.76 10.00
CA LEU A 130 -2.71 -0.80 10.96
C LEU A 130 -2.67 -1.32 12.40
N SER A 131 -2.92 -2.62 12.61
CA SER A 131 -3.03 -3.24 13.94
C SER A 131 -1.77 -3.08 14.82
N SER A 132 -0.60 -2.91 14.21
CA SER A 132 0.68 -2.72 14.93
C SER A 132 0.96 -1.27 15.37
N PHE A 133 0.10 -0.32 14.99
CA PHE A 133 0.34 1.11 15.23
C PHE A 133 -0.48 1.70 16.39
N ASP A 134 -1.31 0.90 17.07
CA ASP A 134 -2.26 1.37 18.09
C ASP A 134 -3.11 2.57 17.61
N TYR A 135 -3.42 2.61 16.32
CA TYR A 135 -4.03 3.77 15.68
C TYR A 135 -5.52 3.84 16.00
N VAL A 136 -5.99 4.99 16.46
CA VAL A 136 -7.41 5.23 16.77
C VAL A 136 -7.94 6.44 16.02
N LEU A 137 -9.17 6.33 15.53
CA LEU A 137 -9.86 7.40 14.81
C LEU A 137 -11.26 7.60 15.37
N VAL A 138 -11.71 8.85 15.46
CA VAL A 138 -13.12 9.14 15.71
C VAL A 138 -13.86 9.03 14.38
N THR A 139 -14.90 8.19 14.34
CA THR A 139 -15.68 7.93 13.13
C THR A 139 -16.20 9.24 12.53
N GLY A 140 -15.86 9.50 11.25
CA GLY A 140 -16.28 10.70 10.52
C GLY A 140 -15.53 11.99 10.90
N LYS A 141 -14.46 11.90 11.70
CA LYS A 141 -13.68 13.04 12.19
C LYS A 141 -12.17 12.74 12.09
N PRO A 142 -11.57 12.68 10.88
CA PRO A 142 -10.14 12.37 10.72
C PRO A 142 -9.24 13.49 11.29
N PRO A 143 -8.07 13.19 11.87
CA PRO A 143 -7.20 14.20 12.46
C PRO A 143 -6.70 15.21 11.41
N HIS A 144 -6.47 16.45 11.83
CA HIS A 144 -5.96 17.50 10.92
C HIS A 144 -4.56 17.20 10.39
N ASN A 145 -3.74 16.50 11.18
CA ASN A 145 -2.40 16.09 10.79
C ASN A 145 -2.26 14.56 10.94
N PRO A 146 -2.75 13.78 9.97
CA PRO A 146 -2.66 12.33 10.03
C PRO A 146 -1.21 11.85 10.07
N PRO A 147 -0.86 10.83 10.89
CA PRO A 147 0.47 10.26 10.94
C PRO A 147 0.97 9.77 9.57
N ALA A 148 2.28 9.77 9.36
CA ALA A 148 2.87 9.33 8.09
C ALA A 148 2.50 7.88 7.73
N PHE A 149 2.38 6.97 8.71
CA PHE A 149 2.02 5.58 8.46
C PHE A 149 0.56 5.38 8.01
N SER A 150 -0.32 6.39 8.19
CA SER A 150 -1.72 6.35 7.77
C SER A 150 -1.96 7.05 6.42
N ARG A 151 -0.87 7.38 5.71
CA ARG A 151 -0.90 8.08 4.42
C ARG A 151 0.07 7.43 3.43
N PHE A 152 -0.27 7.45 2.16
CA PHE A 152 0.61 7.00 1.08
C PHE A 152 0.22 7.67 -0.23
N THR A 153 1.13 7.71 -1.21
CA THR A 153 0.86 8.28 -2.53
C THR A 153 0.75 7.18 -3.57
N ARG A 154 -0.23 7.28 -4.47
CA ARG A 154 -0.37 6.39 -5.62
C ARG A 154 -0.79 7.16 -6.87
N GLU A 155 0.20 7.65 -7.61
CA GLU A 155 0.01 8.48 -8.80
C GLU A 155 -0.44 7.66 -10.02
N ALA A 156 -1.33 8.24 -10.82
CA ALA A 156 -1.66 7.77 -12.16
C ALA A 156 -0.59 8.25 -13.16
N THR A 157 -0.11 7.34 -14.00
CA THR A 157 0.93 7.60 -15.01
C THR A 157 0.49 7.25 -16.43
N TRP A 158 -0.78 6.91 -16.63
CA TRP A 158 -1.40 6.48 -17.89
C TRP A 158 -2.30 7.57 -18.48
N GLY A 159 -2.56 7.54 -19.79
CA GLY A 159 -3.47 8.51 -20.41
C GLY A 159 -2.88 9.92 -20.53
N VAL A 160 -3.72 10.96 -20.44
CA VAL A 160 -3.31 12.36 -20.61
C VAL A 160 -3.60 13.19 -19.35
N ALA A 161 -2.54 13.58 -18.65
CA ALA A 161 -2.62 14.51 -17.52
C ALA A 161 -3.29 15.86 -17.90
N PRO A 162 -3.90 16.60 -16.96
CA PRO A 162 -4.00 16.32 -15.52
C PRO A 162 -4.99 15.21 -15.17
N TYR A 163 -4.83 14.65 -13.96
CA TYR A 163 -5.72 13.63 -13.40
C TYR A 163 -6.65 14.23 -12.35
N THR A 164 -7.86 13.69 -12.27
CA THR A 164 -8.80 13.92 -11.17
C THR A 164 -8.91 12.64 -10.34
N TYR A 165 -8.61 12.72 -9.05
CA TYR A 165 -8.71 11.59 -8.12
C TYR A 165 -10.02 11.65 -7.33
N ALA A 166 -10.55 10.47 -7.00
CA ALA A 166 -11.74 10.32 -6.16
C ALA A 166 -11.70 9.03 -5.34
N SER A 167 -12.34 9.06 -4.17
CA SER A 167 -12.63 7.88 -3.35
C SER A 167 -14.11 7.55 -3.43
N SER A 168 -14.45 6.26 -3.52
CA SER A 168 -15.83 5.80 -3.45
C SER A 168 -16.44 5.90 -2.05
N ASP A 169 -15.60 5.98 -1.01
CA ASP A 169 -16.04 6.08 0.38
C ASP A 169 -15.02 6.87 1.22
N ALA A 170 -15.34 8.13 1.48
CA ALA A 170 -14.52 9.04 2.28
C ALA A 170 -14.47 8.66 3.78
N THR A 171 -15.34 7.76 4.25
CA THR A 171 -15.29 7.24 5.62
C THR A 171 -14.24 6.16 5.81
N VAL A 172 -13.78 5.53 4.71
CA VAL A 172 -12.71 4.53 4.68
C VAL A 172 -11.37 5.18 4.32
N ALA A 173 -11.34 5.94 3.22
CA ALA A 173 -10.15 6.70 2.82
C ALA A 173 -10.52 7.91 1.96
N VAL A 174 -9.71 8.97 2.06
CA VAL A 174 -9.79 10.15 1.20
C VAL A 174 -8.54 10.20 0.32
N VAL A 175 -8.67 10.80 -0.86
CA VAL A 175 -7.56 11.05 -1.78
C VAL A 175 -7.58 12.50 -2.22
N ASP A 176 -6.44 13.17 -2.21
CA ASP A 176 -6.30 14.53 -2.72
C ASP A 176 -5.98 14.56 -4.23
N GLN A 177 -5.88 15.75 -4.81
CA GLN A 177 -5.56 15.89 -6.24
C GLN A 177 -4.05 15.80 -6.52
N GLN A 178 -3.23 15.56 -5.50
CA GLN A 178 -1.80 15.24 -5.57
C GLN A 178 -1.56 13.72 -5.43
N ALA A 179 -2.63 12.92 -5.46
CA ALA A 179 -2.62 11.47 -5.31
C ALA A 179 -2.19 10.96 -3.92
N GLU A 180 -2.17 11.81 -2.89
CA GLU A 180 -2.00 11.37 -1.51
C GLU A 180 -3.33 10.79 -0.98
N VAL A 181 -3.27 9.54 -0.55
CA VAL A 181 -4.37 8.79 0.05
C VAL A 181 -4.19 8.81 1.56
N THR A 182 -5.20 9.29 2.27
CA THR A 182 -5.26 9.32 3.74
C THR A 182 -6.35 8.38 4.23
N VAL A 183 -5.97 7.50 5.15
CA VAL A 183 -6.87 6.55 5.81
C VAL A 183 -7.83 7.28 6.76
N ALA A 184 -9.11 6.92 6.71
CA ALA A 184 -10.18 7.52 7.51
C ALA A 184 -10.97 6.51 8.37
N GLY A 185 -10.88 5.21 8.08
CA GLY A 185 -11.57 4.15 8.82
C GLY A 185 -11.26 2.75 8.29
N ASN A 186 -11.69 1.71 9.01
CA ASN A 186 -11.61 0.34 8.51
C ASN A 186 -12.68 0.10 7.44
N GLY A 187 -12.40 -0.82 6.54
CA GLY A 187 -13.32 -1.23 5.49
C GLY A 187 -12.65 -1.29 4.13
N THR A 188 -13.48 -1.28 3.09
CA THR A 188 -13.03 -1.38 1.70
C THR A 188 -13.64 -0.25 0.88
N CYS A 189 -12.81 0.46 0.12
CA CYS A 189 -13.23 1.48 -0.84
C CYS A 189 -12.51 1.30 -2.18
N GLN A 190 -12.93 2.05 -3.19
CA GLN A 190 -12.23 2.18 -4.47
C GLN A 190 -11.65 3.58 -4.58
N ILE A 191 -10.39 3.67 -4.98
CA ILE A 191 -9.75 4.93 -5.37
C ILE A 191 -9.65 4.92 -6.90
N SER A 192 -10.10 6.00 -7.53
CA SER A 192 -10.09 6.16 -8.98
C SER A 192 -9.29 7.40 -9.39
N ALA A 193 -8.59 7.30 -10.51
CA ALA A 193 -8.00 8.42 -11.21
C ALA A 193 -8.65 8.51 -12.60
N THR A 194 -8.97 9.72 -13.03
CA THR A 194 -9.55 10.01 -14.34
C THR A 194 -8.70 11.04 -15.05
N ASP A 195 -8.24 10.73 -16.26
CA ASP A 195 -7.41 11.63 -17.06
C ASP A 195 -8.24 12.75 -17.71
N SER A 196 -7.56 13.70 -18.36
CA SER A 196 -8.19 14.87 -18.97
C SER A 196 -9.09 14.57 -20.18
N VAL A 197 -8.98 13.36 -20.76
CA VAL A 197 -9.82 12.89 -21.87
C VAL A 197 -10.92 11.93 -21.40
N GLY A 198 -11.07 11.72 -20.09
CA GLY A 198 -12.15 10.98 -19.47
C GLY A 198 -11.92 9.47 -19.37
N GLN A 199 -10.71 9.00 -19.63
CA GLN A 199 -10.32 7.62 -19.30
C GLN A 199 -10.18 7.51 -17.80
N SER A 200 -10.66 6.41 -17.21
CA SER A 200 -10.64 6.20 -15.76
C SER A 200 -10.11 4.80 -15.43
N GLN A 201 -9.23 4.74 -14.44
CA GLN A 201 -8.79 3.50 -13.81
C GLN A 201 -9.08 3.56 -12.31
N LYS A 202 -9.03 2.42 -11.65
CA LYS A 202 -9.32 2.29 -10.22
C LYS A 202 -8.63 1.10 -9.57
N TYR A 203 -8.44 1.21 -8.27
CA TYR A 203 -8.03 0.08 -7.44
C TYR A 203 -8.89 -0.03 -6.18
N GLN A 204 -8.99 -1.25 -5.66
CA GLN A 204 -9.62 -1.53 -4.38
C GLN A 204 -8.60 -1.35 -3.25
N LEU A 205 -8.99 -0.61 -2.22
CA LEU A 205 -8.23 -0.39 -1.00
C LEU A 205 -8.99 -1.00 0.17
N THR A 206 -8.35 -1.89 0.90
CA THR A 206 -8.86 -2.50 2.13
C THR A 206 -8.01 -2.06 3.31
N ILE A 207 -8.65 -1.54 4.35
CA ILE A 207 -8.00 -1.03 5.57
C ILE A 207 -8.55 -1.79 6.77
N SER A 208 -7.67 -2.22 7.67
CA SER A 208 -8.02 -2.88 8.92
C SER A 208 -7.09 -2.46 10.07
N GLY A 209 -7.46 -2.83 11.30
CA GLY A 209 -6.59 -2.67 12.47
C GLY A 209 -6.65 -1.29 13.15
N ILE A 210 -7.58 -0.42 12.75
CA ILE A 210 -7.84 0.85 13.43
C ILE A 210 -8.84 0.64 14.57
N GLY A 211 -8.60 1.22 15.73
CA GLY A 211 -9.64 1.38 16.76
C GLY A 211 -10.58 2.52 16.39
N GLN A 212 -11.77 2.20 15.86
CA GLN A 212 -12.76 3.21 15.46
C GLN A 212 -13.64 3.60 16.64
N LEU A 213 -13.44 4.82 17.13
CA LEU A 213 -14.13 5.42 18.25
C LEU A 213 -15.43 6.10 17.79
N SER A 214 -16.52 5.74 18.44
CA SER A 214 -17.86 6.26 18.18
C SER A 214 -18.46 6.82 19.45
N PHE A 215 -18.98 8.04 19.36
CA PHE A 215 -19.71 8.66 20.47
C PHE A 215 -21.09 8.02 20.63
N LEU A 216 -21.44 7.66 21.86
CA LEU A 216 -22.70 6.97 22.15
C LEU A 216 -23.67 7.85 22.94
N THR A 217 -23.21 8.46 24.02
CA THR A 217 -24.05 9.32 24.86
C THR A 217 -23.21 10.37 25.59
N ALA A 218 -23.83 11.53 25.83
CA ALA A 218 -23.23 12.64 26.58
C ALA A 218 -23.27 12.43 28.10
N THR A 219 -24.08 11.48 28.57
CA THR A 219 -24.29 11.27 30.00
C THR A 219 -24.62 9.81 30.30
N ALA A 220 -23.76 9.16 31.08
CA ALA A 220 -24.00 7.85 31.64
C ALA A 220 -23.15 7.65 32.90
N ASN A 221 -23.68 6.88 33.85
CA ASN A 221 -22.85 6.29 34.90
C ASN A 221 -22.08 5.07 34.36
N TRP A 222 -21.23 4.47 35.18
CA TRP A 222 -20.39 3.34 34.74
C TRP A 222 -21.20 2.17 34.16
N ALA A 223 -22.30 1.81 34.82
CA ALA A 223 -23.19 0.75 34.33
C ALA A 223 -23.84 1.14 33.00
N GLY A 224 -24.37 2.37 32.91
CA GLY A 224 -24.97 2.90 31.69
C GLY A 224 -24.00 3.03 30.53
N MET A 225 -22.71 3.31 30.79
CA MET A 225 -21.67 3.30 29.77
C MET A 225 -21.50 1.90 29.18
N ARG A 226 -21.41 0.87 30.03
CA ARG A 226 -21.30 -0.52 29.56
C ARG A 226 -22.52 -0.96 28.78
N ASP A 227 -23.72 -0.58 29.25
CA ASP A 227 -24.97 -0.87 28.56
C ASP A 227 -25.04 -0.17 27.20
N ALA A 228 -24.65 1.11 27.12
CA ALA A 228 -24.62 1.86 25.86
C ALA A 228 -23.66 1.23 24.84
N CYS A 229 -22.46 0.83 25.28
CA CYS A 229 -21.51 0.11 24.43
C CYS A 229 -22.08 -1.23 23.96
N ALA A 230 -22.66 -2.03 24.86
CA ALA A 230 -23.24 -3.32 24.53
C ALA A 230 -24.40 -3.21 23.53
N VAL A 231 -25.30 -2.23 23.72
CA VAL A 231 -26.41 -1.94 22.80
C VAL A 231 -25.89 -1.55 21.41
N ALA A 232 -24.78 -0.80 21.34
CA ALA A 232 -24.15 -0.42 20.09
C ALA A 232 -23.30 -1.53 19.45
N GLY A 233 -23.11 -2.68 20.13
CA GLY A 233 -22.20 -3.74 19.68
C GLY A 233 -20.72 -3.35 19.76
N LEU A 234 -20.38 -2.36 20.59
CA LEU A 234 -19.03 -1.83 20.78
C LEU A 234 -18.48 -2.20 22.15
N GLN A 235 -17.17 -2.05 22.31
CA GLN A 235 -16.53 -2.12 23.62
C GLN A 235 -16.33 -0.70 24.18
N PRO A 236 -16.29 -0.51 25.51
CA PRO A 236 -15.79 0.74 26.07
C PRO A 236 -14.36 1.03 25.60
N ALA A 237 -14.07 2.27 25.22
CA ALA A 237 -12.72 2.67 24.82
C ALA A 237 -11.73 2.53 25.99
N THR A 238 -10.60 1.85 25.77
CA THR A 238 -9.60 1.65 26.84
C THR A 238 -8.88 2.95 27.18
N LEU A 239 -8.26 3.00 28.37
CA LEU A 239 -7.47 4.16 28.76
C LEU A 239 -6.29 4.38 27.80
N ALA A 240 -5.68 3.29 27.33
CA ALA A 240 -4.62 3.34 26.33
C ALA A 240 -5.10 3.98 25.01
N GLN A 241 -6.26 3.58 24.51
CA GLN A 241 -6.86 4.14 23.30
C GLN A 241 -7.21 5.63 23.46
N MET A 242 -7.77 6.02 24.61
CA MET A 242 -8.07 7.42 24.90
C MET A 242 -6.80 8.28 24.97
N ARG A 243 -5.70 7.74 25.50
CA ARG A 243 -4.39 8.42 25.45
C ARG A 243 -3.82 8.53 24.04
N GLN A 244 -4.03 7.52 23.19
CA GLN A 244 -3.63 7.60 21.78
C GLN A 244 -4.45 8.63 21.02
N LEU A 245 -5.77 8.71 21.29
CA LEU A 245 -6.65 9.73 20.73
C LEU A 245 -6.09 11.14 21.00
N LEU A 246 -5.73 11.45 22.25
CA LEU A 246 -5.15 12.74 22.62
C LEU A 246 -3.85 13.06 21.85
N LYS A 247 -3.01 12.05 21.59
CA LYS A 247 -1.76 12.23 20.85
C LYS A 247 -2.00 12.45 19.36
N ILE A 248 -2.91 11.69 18.75
CA ILE A 248 -3.20 11.74 17.31
C ILE A 248 -3.91 13.06 16.94
N TYR A 249 -4.71 13.59 17.85
CA TYR A 249 -5.49 14.81 17.64
C TYR A 249 -4.90 16.02 18.36
N ASP A 250 -3.61 16.02 18.68
CA ASP A 250 -2.95 17.10 19.41
C ASP A 250 -3.01 18.45 18.67
N ASN A 251 -3.04 18.43 17.34
CA ASN A 251 -3.13 19.59 16.47
C ASN A 251 -4.59 19.87 16.06
N HIS A 252 -5.27 20.70 16.84
CA HIS A 252 -6.62 21.17 16.57
C HIS A 252 -6.74 22.68 16.85
N ALA A 253 -7.63 23.37 16.15
CA ALA A 253 -7.93 24.77 16.41
C ALA A 253 -9.01 24.87 17.50
N GLY A 254 -8.65 25.40 18.69
CA GLY A 254 -9.58 25.51 19.81
C GLY A 254 -9.51 24.31 20.75
N SER A 255 -10.66 23.83 21.24
CA SER A 255 -10.75 22.61 22.06
C SER A 255 -10.95 21.37 21.17
N LEU A 256 -10.47 20.22 21.63
CA LEU A 256 -10.65 18.95 20.93
C LEU A 256 -12.12 18.53 20.97
N THR A 257 -12.83 18.77 22.08
CA THR A 257 -14.26 18.48 22.14
C THR A 257 -15.07 19.34 21.17
N ASP A 258 -14.73 20.63 20.99
CA ASP A 258 -15.35 21.49 19.96
C ASP A 258 -15.13 20.93 18.55
N TYR A 259 -13.89 20.55 18.22
CA TYR A 259 -13.56 19.92 16.94
C TYR A 259 -14.37 18.64 16.70
N LEU A 260 -14.51 17.80 17.72
CA LEU A 260 -15.29 16.57 17.67
C LEU A 260 -16.81 16.81 17.75
N GLY A 261 -17.25 18.02 18.09
CA GLY A 261 -18.65 18.38 18.34
C GLY A 261 -19.21 17.70 19.59
N ARG A 262 -18.46 17.73 20.70
CA ARG A 262 -18.76 17.10 21.98
C ARG A 262 -18.79 18.14 23.10
N LEU A 263 -19.33 17.74 24.25
CA LEU A 263 -19.31 18.61 25.42
C LEU A 263 -17.90 18.65 26.02
N PRO A 264 -17.50 19.74 26.69
CA PRO A 264 -16.22 19.86 27.39
C PRO A 264 -16.28 19.17 28.76
N TYR A 265 -16.73 17.91 28.79
CA TYR A 265 -16.79 17.06 29.98
C TYR A 265 -15.98 15.79 29.79
N PRO A 266 -15.47 15.17 30.87
CA PRO A 266 -14.73 13.94 30.77
C PRO A 266 -15.53 12.79 30.16
N PHE A 267 -14.79 11.87 29.57
CA PHE A 267 -15.28 10.61 29.04
C PHE A 267 -14.88 9.48 29.96
N TRP A 268 -15.78 8.51 30.16
CA TRP A 268 -15.41 7.22 30.72
C TRP A 268 -14.37 6.55 29.83
N SER A 269 -13.30 6.04 30.43
CA SER A 269 -12.56 4.92 29.85
C SER A 269 -13.20 3.59 30.27
N GLY A 270 -12.83 2.50 29.62
CA GLY A 270 -13.28 1.14 29.94
C GLY A 270 -12.60 0.50 31.15
N GLU A 271 -11.82 1.24 31.94
CA GLU A 271 -10.96 0.69 32.99
C GLU A 271 -11.29 1.20 34.40
N LEU A 272 -11.38 0.27 35.37
CA LEU A 272 -11.54 0.58 36.79
C LEU A 272 -10.22 1.13 37.37
N ASN A 273 -10.32 2.06 38.31
CA ASN A 273 -9.19 2.59 39.09
C ASN A 273 -9.16 2.04 40.54
N GLY A 274 -10.16 1.25 40.93
CA GLY A 274 -10.29 0.68 42.28
C GLY A 274 -11.17 1.54 43.20
N ALA A 275 -11.45 1.04 44.42
CA ALA A 275 -12.28 1.73 45.43
C ALA A 275 -13.60 2.30 44.89
N ASN A 276 -14.31 1.55 44.03
CA ASN A 276 -15.54 1.99 43.37
C ASN A 276 -15.37 3.23 42.48
N THR A 277 -14.22 3.35 41.83
CA THR A 277 -13.93 4.39 40.84
C THR A 277 -13.42 3.80 39.54
N ALA A 278 -13.55 4.58 38.47
CA ALA A 278 -12.99 4.27 37.16
C ALA A 278 -12.27 5.47 36.55
N TRP A 279 -11.40 5.20 35.59
CA TRP A 279 -10.63 6.22 34.90
C TRP A 279 -11.51 7.02 33.94
N ILE A 280 -11.38 8.34 34.00
CA ILE A 280 -11.98 9.29 33.08
C ILE A 280 -10.90 10.11 32.39
N VAL A 281 -11.17 10.51 31.15
CA VAL A 281 -10.28 11.33 30.33
C VAL A 281 -11.02 12.58 29.88
N ASP A 282 -10.45 13.73 30.20
CA ASP A 282 -10.92 15.00 29.65
C ASP A 282 -10.16 15.27 28.34
N LEU A 283 -10.88 15.42 27.23
CA LEU A 283 -10.24 15.57 25.93
C LEU A 283 -9.60 16.96 25.72
N ASP A 284 -9.95 17.94 26.55
CA ASP A 284 -9.48 19.32 26.43
C ASP A 284 -8.43 19.70 27.46
N LYS A 285 -8.13 18.80 28.42
CA LYS A 285 -7.13 19.06 29.45
C LYS A 285 -5.75 18.51 29.10
N PRO A 286 -4.67 19.26 29.35
CA PRO A 286 -3.31 18.76 29.19
C PRO A 286 -3.03 17.62 30.16
N GLY A 287 -2.33 16.58 29.69
CA GLY A 287 -2.04 15.38 30.49
C GLY A 287 -1.08 15.58 31.68
N ASN A 288 -0.40 16.72 31.76
CA ASN A 288 0.70 16.97 32.71
C ASN A 288 0.38 18.05 33.76
N ASP A 289 -0.88 18.29 34.10
CA ASP A 289 -1.23 19.22 35.18
C ASP A 289 -1.09 18.51 36.55
N PRO A 290 -0.18 18.97 37.45
CA PRO A 290 0.02 18.34 38.76
C PRO A 290 -1.13 18.57 39.75
N LEU A 291 -1.99 19.56 39.51
CA LEU A 291 -3.14 19.89 40.37
C LEU A 291 -4.45 19.28 39.84
N ASP A 292 -4.52 18.99 38.55
CA ASP A 292 -5.69 18.43 37.87
C ASP A 292 -5.26 17.36 36.84
N PRO A 293 -4.80 16.17 37.30
CA PRO A 293 -4.22 15.18 36.43
C PRO A 293 -5.22 14.67 35.39
N ASN A 294 -4.74 14.44 34.16
CA ASN A 294 -5.53 13.84 33.09
C ASN A 294 -4.78 12.63 32.50
N PRO A 295 -5.30 11.39 32.66
CA PRO A 295 -6.59 11.01 33.25
C PRO A 295 -6.66 11.21 34.77
N THR A 296 -7.91 11.27 35.26
CA THR A 296 -8.26 11.22 36.68
C THR A 296 -9.30 10.11 36.90
N SER A 297 -9.82 9.96 38.12
CA SER A 297 -10.84 8.96 38.44
C SER A 297 -12.12 9.56 38.99
N ALA A 298 -13.25 8.92 38.69
CA ALA A 298 -14.59 9.31 39.15
C ALA A 298 -15.32 8.14 39.82
N ASP A 299 -16.24 8.43 40.76
CA ASP A 299 -17.12 7.40 41.35
C ASP A 299 -18.02 6.79 40.27
N LEU A 300 -18.28 5.49 40.36
CA LEU A 300 -19.05 4.76 39.33
C LEU A 300 -20.47 5.30 39.11
N ASN A 301 -21.03 6.10 40.04
CA ASN A 301 -22.35 6.71 39.91
C ASN A 301 -22.34 8.09 39.25
N GLU A 302 -21.17 8.70 39.04
CA GLU A 302 -21.05 9.99 38.34
C GLU A 302 -21.41 9.85 36.87
N LEU A 303 -21.81 10.97 36.25
CA LEU A 303 -22.25 11.00 34.85
C LEU A 303 -21.16 11.60 33.97
N HIS A 304 -20.65 10.79 33.05
CA HIS A 304 -19.63 11.19 32.08
C HIS A 304 -20.02 10.79 30.65
N GLN A 305 -19.31 11.33 29.67
CA GLN A 305 -19.55 11.01 28.26
C GLN A 305 -19.02 9.62 27.90
N VAL A 306 -19.54 9.02 26.83
CA VAL A 306 -19.22 7.64 26.43
C VAL A 306 -18.71 7.58 24.99
N LEU A 307 -17.51 7.01 24.85
CA LEU A 307 -16.97 6.52 23.58
C LEU A 307 -16.95 4.99 23.58
N GLY A 308 -17.59 4.41 22.58
CA GLY A 308 -17.42 3.00 22.24
C GLY A 308 -16.35 2.85 21.17
N VAL A 309 -15.68 1.70 21.13
CA VAL A 309 -14.66 1.37 20.12
C VAL A 309 -15.04 0.09 19.37
N SER A 310 -14.83 0.11 18.06
CA SER A 310 -14.76 -1.09 17.21
C SER A 310 -13.31 -1.40 16.87
N MET A 311 -12.94 -2.68 16.92
CA MET A 311 -11.60 -3.20 16.57
C MET A 311 -11.63 -4.09 15.31
N SER A 312 -12.75 -4.06 14.57
CA SER A 312 -12.99 -4.86 13.35
C SER A 312 -12.28 -4.30 12.14
#